data_AF-A0AAC9BU46-F1
#
_entry.id   AF-A0AAC9BU46-F1
#
_cell.length_a   1.000
_cell.length_b   1.000
_cell.length_c   1.000
_cell.angle_alpha   90.00
_cell.angle_beta   90.00
_cell.angle_gamma   90.00
#
_symmetry.space_group_name_H-M   'P 1'
#
loop_
_entity.id
_entity.type
_entity.pdbx_description
1 polymer ?
#
loop_
_entity_poly.entity_id
_entity_poly.type
_entity_poly.pdbx_seq_one_letter_code
_entity_poly.pdbx_strand_id
1 'polypeptide(L)'
;MLFERSRVGVFATLIGCTFASTVDAASEHEMAVGGAALYQVCGQKHPEKELSLEQFISLHPHMSTQLANDIREFSSEPKHKAELEETVVRMRTEATQDLLEVVCDSYYRDAKGRE
;
A
#
# COMPACT_ATOMS: atom_id res chain seq x y z
N MET A 1 -2.89 10.79 23.89
CA MET A 1 -2.01 10.87 22.70
C MET A 1 -1.51 9.47 22.41
N LEU A 2 -2.16 8.75 21.51
CA LEU A 2 -1.86 7.34 21.21
C LEU A 2 -2.06 7.02 19.72
N PHE A 3 -1.95 8.04 18.86
CA PHE A 3 -2.21 7.91 17.41
C PHE A 3 -0.95 7.98 16.53
N GLU A 4 0.23 8.28 17.07
CA GLU A 4 1.44 8.43 16.26
C GLU A 4 2.18 7.11 15.99
N ARG A 5 1.82 6.01 16.66
CA ARG A 5 2.50 4.70 16.51
C ARG A 5 1.71 3.67 15.69
N SER A 6 0.48 3.99 15.28
CA SER A 6 -0.43 3.04 14.61
C SER A 6 -0.29 3.00 13.09
N ARG A 7 0.45 3.94 12.47
CA ARG A 7 0.46 4.12 11.01
C ARG A 7 1.25 3.05 10.23
N VAL A 8 2.27 2.45 10.85
CA VAL A 8 3.04 1.34 10.27
C VAL A 8 2.26 0.00 10.35
N GLY A 9 1.39 -0.14 11.35
CA GLY A 9 0.61 -1.37 11.55
C GLY A 9 -0.42 -1.61 10.46
N VAL A 10 -1.01 -0.56 9.89
CA VAL A 10 -2.13 -0.67 8.94
C VAL A 10 -1.69 -1.25 7.58
N PHE A 11 -0.52 -0.86 7.09
CA PHE A 11 0.05 -1.36 5.82
C PHE A 11 0.31 -2.87 5.89
N ALA A 12 1.05 -3.30 6.92
CA ALA A 12 1.33 -4.72 7.14
C ALA A 12 0.07 -5.52 7.49
N THR A 13 -0.91 -4.91 8.17
CA THR A 13 -2.18 -5.57 8.51
C THR A 13 -3.04 -5.78 7.27
N LEU A 14 -3.18 -4.79 6.39
CA LEU A 14 -3.96 -4.95 5.15
C LEU A 14 -3.33 -5.95 4.19
N ILE A 15 -2.01 -5.89 4.02
CA ILE A 15 -1.27 -6.87 3.23
C ILE A 15 -1.40 -8.24 3.88
N GLY A 16 -1.15 -8.37 5.19
CA GLY A 16 -1.35 -9.63 5.91
C GLY A 16 -2.78 -10.19 5.82
N CYS A 17 -3.80 -9.34 5.82
CA CYS A 17 -5.20 -9.75 5.68
C CYS A 17 -5.58 -10.15 4.25
N THR A 18 -5.02 -9.48 3.23
CA THR A 18 -5.27 -9.77 1.80
C THR A 18 -4.45 -10.96 1.30
N PHE A 19 -3.42 -11.38 2.04
CA PHE A 19 -2.52 -12.49 1.67
C PHE A 19 -2.60 -13.60 2.72
N ALA A 20 -3.71 -13.70 3.46
CA ALA A 20 -3.87 -14.51 4.68
C ALA A 20 -3.71 -16.05 4.51
N SER A 21 -3.19 -16.53 3.39
CA SER A 21 -2.79 -17.92 3.16
C SER A 21 -1.31 -18.23 3.49
N THR A 22 -0.47 -17.26 3.83
CA THR A 22 0.93 -17.51 4.25
C THR A 22 1.20 -16.97 5.67
N VAL A 23 1.21 -17.90 6.62
CA VAL A 23 1.56 -17.72 8.03
C VAL A 23 3.05 -17.33 8.14
N ASP A 24 3.34 -16.35 9.02
CA ASP A 24 4.64 -15.74 9.37
C ASP A 24 5.26 -14.78 8.33
N ALA A 25 5.08 -13.47 8.58
CA ALA A 25 5.67 -12.34 7.87
C ALA A 25 5.48 -12.36 6.33
N ALA A 26 4.62 -11.47 5.81
CA ALA A 26 4.55 -11.21 4.38
C ALA A 26 5.97 -11.07 3.82
N SER A 27 6.30 -11.88 2.82
CA SER A 27 7.60 -11.82 2.16
C SER A 27 7.84 -10.41 1.60
N GLU A 28 9.10 -10.01 1.41
CA GLU A 28 9.40 -8.70 0.82
C GLU A 28 8.70 -8.50 -0.54
N HIS A 29 8.57 -9.57 -1.32
CA HIS A 29 7.79 -9.61 -2.56
C HIS A 29 6.31 -9.32 -2.34
N GLU A 30 5.65 -10.03 -1.41
CA GLU A 30 4.24 -9.81 -1.08
C GLU A 30 3.99 -8.39 -0.53
N MET A 31 4.92 -7.87 0.26
CA MET A 31 4.87 -6.48 0.72
C MET A 31 5.04 -5.49 -0.43
N ALA A 32 5.89 -5.80 -1.40
CA ALA A 32 6.14 -4.94 -2.56
C ALA A 32 4.94 -4.89 -3.49
N VAL A 33 4.42 -6.05 -3.91
CA VAL A 33 3.23 -6.12 -4.77
C VAL A 33 1.98 -5.61 -4.06
N GLY A 34 1.82 -5.94 -2.76
CA GLY A 34 0.73 -5.43 -1.94
C GLY A 34 0.80 -3.91 -1.74
N GLY A 35 2.00 -3.36 -1.57
CA GLY A 35 2.20 -1.92 -1.45
C GLY A 35 1.92 -1.17 -2.74
N ALA A 36 2.40 -1.68 -3.88
CA ALA A 36 2.08 -1.15 -5.19
C ALA A 36 0.57 -1.24 -5.48
N ALA A 37 -0.07 -2.35 -5.12
CA ALA A 37 -1.51 -2.52 -5.27
C ALA A 37 -2.31 -1.54 -4.41
N LEU A 38 -1.91 -1.33 -3.15
CA LEU A 38 -2.56 -0.36 -2.27
C LEU A 38 -2.44 1.06 -2.80
N TYR A 39 -1.26 1.44 -3.29
CA TYR A 39 -1.05 2.73 -3.96
C TYR A 39 -2.00 2.89 -5.16
N GLN A 40 -2.11 1.89 -6.04
CA GLN A 40 -3.03 1.94 -7.18
C GLN A 40 -4.50 1.96 -6.74
N VAL A 41 -4.90 1.19 -5.73
CA VAL A 41 -6.27 1.16 -5.22
C VAL A 41 -6.67 2.54 -4.71
N CYS A 42 -5.79 3.21 -3.95
CA CYS A 42 -6.06 4.55 -3.46
C CYS A 42 -6.14 5.57 -4.60
N GLY A 43 -5.17 5.58 -5.51
CA GLY A 43 -5.18 6.48 -6.67
C GLY A 43 -6.40 6.31 -7.58
N GLN A 44 -6.92 5.08 -7.70
CA GLN A 44 -8.15 4.81 -8.46
C GLN A 44 -9.43 5.18 -7.69
N LYS A 45 -9.43 5.10 -6.35
CA LYS A 45 -10.57 5.49 -5.51
C LYS A 45 -10.72 7.01 -5.40
N HIS A 46 -9.61 7.73 -5.30
CA HIS A 46 -9.58 9.18 -5.16
C HIS A 46 -8.65 9.82 -6.19
N PRO A 47 -8.99 9.81 -7.48
CA PRO A 47 -8.17 10.45 -8.50
C PRO A 47 -8.02 11.96 -8.29
N GLU A 48 -8.94 12.58 -7.53
CA GLU A 48 -8.89 13.98 -7.14
C GLU A 48 -7.89 14.29 -6.02
N LYS A 49 -7.46 13.26 -5.26
CA LYS A 49 -6.47 13.40 -4.21
C LYS A 49 -5.12 13.01 -4.79
N GLU A 50 -4.30 14.01 -5.09
CA GLU A 50 -2.95 13.80 -5.59
C GLU A 50 -2.08 13.15 -4.51
N LEU A 51 -1.61 11.92 -4.77
CA LEU A 51 -0.59 11.23 -3.99
C LEU A 51 0.39 10.62 -4.97
N SER A 52 1.61 11.15 -5.00
CA SER A 52 2.69 10.56 -5.80
C SER A 52 3.22 9.28 -5.14
N LEU A 53 3.81 8.41 -5.94
CA LEU A 53 4.45 7.18 -5.45
C LEU A 53 5.57 7.48 -4.43
N GLU A 54 6.36 8.54 -4.66
CA GLU A 54 7.42 8.93 -3.73
C GLU A 54 6.86 9.47 -2.41
N GLN A 55 5.75 10.22 -2.44
CA GLN A 55 5.06 10.60 -1.20
C GLN A 55 4.58 9.37 -0.45
N PHE A 56 3.94 8.42 -1.14
CA PHE A 56 3.50 7.15 -0.54
C PHE A 56 4.66 6.40 0.13
N ILE A 57 5.78 6.19 -0.56
CA ILE A 57 6.97 5.53 -0.01
C ILE A 57 7.53 6.31 1.19
N SER A 58 7.60 7.64 1.09
CA SER A 58 8.14 8.47 2.17
C SER A 58 7.36 8.37 3.49
N LEU A 59 6.07 8.02 3.43
CA LEU A 59 5.22 7.82 4.61
C LEU A 59 5.65 6.59 5.44
N HIS A 60 6.54 5.75 4.90
CA HIS A 60 7.10 4.57 5.55
C HIS A 60 8.61 4.73 5.85
N PRO A 61 9.01 5.53 6.85
CA PRO A 61 10.43 5.83 7.12
C PRO A 61 11.26 4.63 7.56
N HIS A 62 10.62 3.52 7.95
CA HIS A 62 11.27 2.27 8.35
C HIS A 62 11.29 1.21 7.23
N MET A 63 10.77 1.54 6.04
CA MET A 63 10.83 0.68 4.87
C MET A 63 12.29 0.50 4.43
N SER A 64 12.68 -0.73 4.10
CA SER A 64 14.02 -0.97 3.54
C SER A 64 14.13 -0.32 2.15
N THR A 65 15.34 0.11 1.78
CA THR A 65 15.59 0.65 0.44
C THR A 65 15.23 -0.35 -0.65
N GLN A 66 15.46 -1.64 -0.40
CA GLN A 66 15.09 -2.71 -1.32
C GLN A 66 13.57 -2.78 -1.52
N LEU A 67 12.78 -2.86 -0.43
CA LEU A 67 11.32 -2.87 -0.52
C LEU A 67 10.77 -1.62 -1.23
N ALA A 68 11.33 -0.44 -0.97
CA ALA A 68 10.96 0.78 -1.67
C ALA A 68 11.24 0.70 -3.18
N ASN A 69 12.37 0.12 -3.58
CA ASN A 69 12.70 -0.09 -4.99
C ASN A 69 11.79 -1.13 -5.64
N ASP A 70 11.48 -2.22 -4.94
CA ASP A 70 10.59 -3.26 -5.44
C ASP A 70 9.19 -2.68 -5.68
N ILE A 71 8.65 -1.87 -4.76
CA ILE A 71 7.36 -1.16 -4.96
C ILE A 71 7.38 -0.28 -6.22
N ARG A 72 8.49 0.43 -6.47
CA ARG A 72 8.66 1.22 -7.70
C ARG A 72 8.64 0.32 -8.92
N GLU A 73 9.40 -0.77 -8.87
CA GLU A 73 9.49 -1.73 -9.96
C GLU A 73 8.11 -2.31 -10.31
N PHE A 74 7.34 -2.79 -9.32
CA PHE A 74 5.97 -3.25 -9.51
C PHE A 74 5.08 -2.18 -10.14
N SER A 75 5.25 -0.92 -9.74
CA SER A 75 4.41 0.19 -10.21
C SER A 75 4.76 0.67 -11.63
N SER A 76 5.95 0.38 -12.16
CA SER A 76 6.43 0.92 -13.45
C SER A 76 6.77 -0.11 -14.52
N GLU A 77 7.21 -1.31 -14.13
CA GLU A 77 7.71 -2.31 -15.07
C GLU A 77 6.56 -3.15 -15.68
N PRO A 78 6.44 -3.25 -17.02
CA PRO A 78 5.35 -3.98 -17.67
C PRO A 78 5.29 -5.47 -17.31
N LYS A 79 6.43 -6.09 -16.99
CA LYS A 79 6.52 -7.52 -16.61
C LYS A 79 5.72 -7.87 -15.36
N HIS A 80 5.48 -6.90 -14.48
CA HIS A 80 4.76 -7.09 -13.21
C HIS A 80 3.28 -6.74 -13.29
N LYS A 81 2.83 -6.21 -14.44
CA LYS A 81 1.48 -5.67 -14.61
C LYS A 81 0.39 -6.68 -14.28
N ALA A 82 0.50 -7.91 -14.77
CA ALA A 82 -0.53 -8.94 -14.57
C ALA A 82 -0.68 -9.30 -13.08
N GLU A 83 0.44 -9.49 -12.38
CA GLU A 83 0.45 -9.80 -10.95
C GLU A 83 -0.08 -8.64 -10.11
N LEU A 84 0.29 -7.41 -10.48
CA LEU A 84 -0.20 -6.21 -9.82
C LEU A 84 -1.70 -6.03 -10.02
N GLU A 85 -2.22 -6.23 -11.23
CA GLU A 85 -3.65 -6.17 -11.54
C GLU A 85 -4.44 -7.23 -10.75
N GLU A 86 -3.92 -8.47 -10.68
CA GLU A 86 -4.51 -9.53 -9.86
C GLU A 86 -4.56 -9.12 -8.38
N THR A 87 -3.47 -8.57 -7.86
CA THR A 87 -3.39 -8.14 -6.45
C THR A 87 -4.32 -6.96 -6.16
N VAL A 88 -4.45 -6.00 -7.09
CA VAL A 88 -5.42 -4.89 -6.99
C VAL A 88 -6.85 -5.41 -6.94
N VAL A 89 -7.20 -6.38 -7.79
CA VAL A 89 -8.52 -7.02 -7.76
C VAL A 89 -8.73 -7.73 -6.42
N ARG A 90 -7.75 -8.54 -5.98
CA ARG A 90 -7.84 -9.29 -4.73
C ARG A 90 -8.03 -8.37 -3.52
N MET A 91 -7.25 -7.28 -3.45
CA MET A 91 -7.37 -6.28 -2.39
C MET A 91 -8.77 -5.66 -2.34
N ARG A 92 -9.40 -5.41 -3.50
CA ARG A 92 -10.76 -4.86 -3.56
C ARG A 92 -11.84 -5.86 -3.17
N THR A 93 -11.64 -7.15 -3.44
CA THR A 93 -12.62 -8.19 -3.17
C THR A 93 -12.52 -8.74 -1.74
N GLU A 94 -11.31 -8.80 -1.19
CA GLU A 94 -11.04 -9.41 0.11
C GLU A 94 -10.98 -8.40 1.26
N ALA A 95 -10.53 -7.16 1.00
CA ALA A 95 -10.61 -6.10 2.00
C ALA A 95 -11.99 -5.44 1.98
N THR A 96 -12.51 -5.09 3.16
CA THR A 96 -13.75 -4.31 3.24
C THR A 96 -13.53 -2.93 2.63
N GLN A 97 -14.51 -2.45 1.84
CA GLN A 97 -14.41 -1.15 1.17
C GLN A 97 -14.27 0.01 2.16
N ASP A 98 -14.91 -0.10 3.33
CA ASP A 98 -14.77 0.88 4.42
C ASP A 98 -13.35 0.92 4.99
N LEU A 99 -12.71 -0.25 5.15
CA LEU A 99 -11.32 -0.31 5.59
C LEU A 99 -10.39 0.33 4.54
N LEU A 100 -10.57 -0.01 3.26
CA LEU A 100 -9.78 0.60 2.18
C LEU A 100 -9.93 2.12 2.16
N GLU A 101 -11.16 2.62 2.36
CA GLU A 101 -11.43 4.06 2.44
C GLU A 101 -10.64 4.73 3.57
N VAL A 102 -10.72 4.17 4.78
CA VAL A 102 -10.01 4.69 5.96
C VAL A 102 -8.50 4.71 5.72
N VAL A 103 -7.97 3.67 5.07
CA VAL A 103 -6.53 3.57 4.79
C VAL A 103 -6.10 4.61 3.76
N CYS A 104 -6.81 4.71 2.64
CA CYS A 104 -6.50 5.70 1.62
C CYS A 104 -6.59 7.12 2.17
N ASP A 105 -7.64 7.44 2.93
CA ASP A 105 -7.77 8.74 3.61
C ASP A 105 -6.64 9.04 4.58
N SER A 106 -6.10 8.03 5.26
CA SER A 106 -4.92 8.19 6.12
C SER A 106 -3.70 8.60 5.29
N TYR A 107 -3.45 7.94 4.15
CA TYR A 107 -2.33 8.27 3.27
C TYR A 107 -2.41 9.71 2.76
N TYR A 108 -3.57 10.13 2.27
CA TYR A 108 -3.76 11.50 1.78
C TYR A 108 -3.60 12.56 2.86
N ARG A 109 -4.16 12.31 4.06
CA ARG A 109 -4.03 13.21 5.20
C ARG A 109 -2.57 13.36 5.62
N ASP A 110 -1.84 12.26 5.66
CA ASP A 110 -0.46 12.25 6.12
C ASP A 110 0.49 12.86 5.08
N ALA A 111 0.21 12.69 3.79
CA ALA A 111 0.94 13.36 2.71
C ALA A 111 0.80 14.89 2.79
N LYS A 112 -0.44 15.39 2.98
CA LYS A 112 -0.71 16.84 3.13
C LYS A 112 -0.07 17.46 4.37
N GLY A 113 0.10 16.68 5.44
CA GLY A 113 0.75 17.15 6.67
C GLY A 113 2.27 17.30 6.58
N ARG A 114 2.88 16.91 5.45
CA ARG A 114 4.34 16.96 5.20
C ARG A 114 4.75 18.01 4.17
N GLU A 115 3.78 18.71 3.56
CA GLU A 115 3.98 19.90 2.73
C GLU A 115 4.26 21.13 3.59
#